data_AF-A0A2H4ZMU1-F1
#
_entry.id   AF-A0A2H4ZMU1-F1
#
_cell.length_a   1.000
_cell.length_b   1.000
_cell.length_c   1.000
_cell.angle_alpha   90.00
_cell.angle_beta   90.00
_cell.angle_gamma   90.00
#
_symmetry.space_group_name_H-M   'P 1'
#
loop_
_entity.id
_entity.type
_entity.pdbx_description
1 polymer ?
#
loop_
_entity_poly.entity_id
_entity_poly.type
_entity_poly.pdbx_seq_one_letter_code
_entity_poly.pdbx_strand_id
1 'polypeptide(L)'
;KKAASAKAGVSQVLNRYTYASTLSHLRRTNTPIGRDGKIAKPRQLHNTHWGLVCPAETPEGQACGLVKNLSLMCYVTVGTPAGPLVDFMRSRGLDLLEEFDPVMNPRATKVFLNGTWIGVHRNASQLTDMLRGLRRKGVLSFEVTIIRDVREREIRVFTDAGRVCRPLFVVDNNPNSPDNGSLVLKQEHLYKLANDQDILGQLEGVSEEDRENAIFGWKGLIDSGVVEYLDAEEEETAMIIMTPEDLEEHRNMRQGIPYEDPKDDPHKRIKPKPNPFVRTWTHCEIHPAMILGICASIIPFPDHNQSPRNT
;
A
#
# COMPACT_ATOMS: atom_id res chain seq x y z
N LYS A 1 6.39 27.14 -32.81
CA LYS A 1 5.29 26.67 -31.93
C LYS A 1 4.76 25.34 -32.47
N LYS A 2 5.42 24.21 -32.14
CA LYS A 2 4.83 22.88 -32.40
C LYS A 2 3.66 22.73 -31.44
N ALA A 3 2.45 22.56 -31.98
CA ALA A 3 1.31 22.12 -31.18
C ALA A 3 1.75 20.94 -30.32
N ALA A 4 1.32 20.92 -29.05
CA ALA A 4 1.55 19.82 -28.13
C ALA A 4 1.38 18.50 -28.89
N SER A 5 2.44 17.70 -28.98
CA SER A 5 2.41 16.40 -29.65
C SER A 5 1.22 15.62 -29.09
N ALA A 6 0.18 15.43 -29.91
CA ALA A 6 -1.02 14.74 -29.50
C ALA A 6 -0.64 13.30 -29.16
N LYS A 7 -0.73 12.93 -27.88
CA LYS A 7 -0.46 11.57 -27.41
C LYS A 7 -1.65 10.68 -27.78
N ALA A 8 -1.54 9.97 -28.89
CA ALA A 8 -2.53 8.97 -29.28
C ALA A 8 -2.56 7.80 -28.28
N GLY A 9 -3.75 7.22 -28.06
CA GLY A 9 -3.91 6.01 -27.25
C GLY A 9 -4.29 6.21 -25.78
N VAL A 10 -4.59 7.45 -25.34
CA VAL A 10 -5.18 7.71 -24.02
C VAL A 10 -6.70 7.45 -24.04
N SER A 11 -7.42 8.09 -24.96
CA SER A 11 -8.83 7.76 -25.22
C SER A 11 -8.91 6.55 -26.14
N GLN A 12 -9.69 5.54 -25.74
CA GLN A 12 -9.91 4.30 -26.47
C GLN A 12 -11.40 3.94 -26.40
N VAL A 13 -11.90 3.24 -27.42
CA VAL A 13 -13.27 2.71 -27.37
C VAL A 13 -13.33 1.61 -26.31
N LEU A 14 -14.30 1.69 -25.40
CA LEU A 14 -14.46 0.72 -24.32
C LEU A 14 -14.65 -0.69 -24.90
N ASN A 15 -13.96 -1.65 -24.33
CA ASN A 15 -13.99 -3.03 -24.78
C ASN A 15 -15.13 -3.75 -24.05
N ARG A 16 -16.09 -4.30 -24.80
CA ARG A 16 -17.33 -4.90 -24.28
C ARG A 16 -17.53 -6.35 -24.74
N TYR A 17 -16.46 -7.10 -25.02
CA TYR A 17 -16.58 -8.52 -25.38
C TYR A 17 -17.14 -9.37 -24.24
N THR A 18 -16.64 -9.16 -23.01
CA THR A 18 -17.12 -9.82 -21.80
C THR A 18 -17.09 -8.83 -20.64
N TYR A 19 -17.85 -9.12 -19.58
CA TYR A 19 -17.87 -8.30 -18.37
C TYR A 19 -16.46 -8.12 -17.77
N ALA A 20 -15.69 -9.20 -17.65
CA ALA A 20 -14.31 -9.17 -17.17
C ALA A 20 -13.40 -8.32 -18.07
N SER A 21 -13.57 -8.41 -19.40
CA SER A 21 -12.80 -7.60 -20.36
C SER A 21 -13.08 -6.10 -20.20
N THR A 22 -14.33 -5.72 -19.93
CA THR A 22 -14.70 -4.33 -19.66
C THR A 22 -14.03 -3.81 -18.39
N LEU A 23 -14.08 -4.57 -17.29
CA LEU A 23 -13.45 -4.16 -16.03
C LEU A 23 -11.92 -4.07 -16.15
N SER A 24 -11.28 -5.06 -16.80
CA SER A 24 -9.84 -5.04 -17.09
C SER A 24 -9.45 -3.81 -17.90
N HIS A 25 -10.24 -3.45 -18.93
CA HIS A 25 -9.95 -2.28 -19.75
C HIS A 25 -9.97 -0.97 -18.94
N LEU A 26 -10.86 -0.85 -17.95
CA LEU A 26 -10.92 0.32 -17.07
C LEU A 26 -9.70 0.44 -16.13
N ARG A 27 -9.03 -0.67 -15.81
CA ARG A 27 -7.84 -0.71 -14.94
C ARG A 27 -6.50 -0.68 -15.68
N ARG A 28 -6.53 -0.42 -16.99
CA ARG A 28 -5.35 -0.41 -17.83
C ARG A 28 -4.56 0.89 -17.69
N THR A 29 -3.25 0.76 -17.51
CA THR A 29 -2.29 1.87 -17.59
C THR A 29 -1.38 1.69 -18.81
N ASN A 30 -1.04 2.81 -19.45
CA ASN A 30 -0.21 2.81 -20.66
C ASN A 30 1.06 3.64 -20.44
N THR A 31 2.20 3.00 -20.62
CA THR A 31 3.49 3.68 -20.52
C THR A 31 3.72 4.53 -21.78
N PRO A 32 4.07 5.83 -21.67
CA PRO A 32 4.17 6.74 -22.82
C PRO A 32 5.47 6.55 -23.63
N ILE A 33 5.77 5.32 -24.02
CA ILE A 33 6.95 4.92 -24.80
C ILE A 33 6.47 4.40 -26.16
N GLY A 34 7.17 4.79 -27.22
CA GLY A 34 6.91 4.29 -28.57
C GLY A 34 7.07 2.77 -28.64
N ARG A 35 6.11 2.10 -29.27
CA ARG A 35 6.09 0.63 -29.37
C ARG A 35 7.22 0.06 -30.23
N ASP A 36 7.81 0.89 -31.08
CA ASP A 36 8.88 0.54 -32.03
C ASP A 36 10.24 0.30 -31.36
N GLY A 37 10.39 0.70 -30.09
CA GLY A 37 11.62 0.51 -29.32
C GLY A 37 11.71 -0.88 -28.69
N LYS A 38 12.78 -1.64 -29.01
CA LYS A 38 13.21 -2.87 -28.32
C LYS A 38 13.88 -2.59 -26.97
N ILE A 39 13.36 -1.64 -26.19
CA ILE A 39 13.92 -1.32 -24.88
C ILE A 39 13.34 -2.31 -23.87
N ALA A 40 14.19 -3.18 -23.30
CA ALA A 40 13.75 -4.24 -22.40
C ALA A 40 13.41 -3.73 -20.99
N LYS A 41 14.18 -2.78 -20.44
CA LYS A 41 14.07 -2.34 -19.04
C LYS A 41 12.66 -1.92 -18.59
N PRO A 42 11.91 -1.06 -19.30
CA PRO A 42 10.57 -0.66 -18.86
C PRO A 42 9.51 -1.75 -19.04
N ARG A 43 9.81 -2.80 -19.83
CA ARG A 43 8.91 -3.92 -20.13
C ARG A 43 9.06 -5.07 -19.15
N GLN A 44 10.26 -5.23 -18.57
CA GLN A 44 10.51 -6.25 -17.57
C GLN A 44 9.70 -5.98 -16.30
N LEU A 45 9.19 -7.04 -15.69
CA LEU A 45 8.55 -6.96 -14.39
C LEU A 45 9.61 -6.54 -13.36
N HIS A 46 9.33 -5.47 -12.62
CA HIS A 46 10.19 -4.97 -11.55
C HIS A 46 9.57 -5.34 -10.19
N ASN A 47 10.41 -5.52 -9.17
CA ASN A 47 9.96 -5.95 -7.84
C ASN A 47 8.98 -4.94 -7.21
N THR A 48 9.15 -3.64 -7.50
CA THR A 48 8.25 -2.58 -7.03
C THR A 48 6.84 -2.65 -7.63
N HIS A 49 6.58 -3.54 -8.59
CA HIS A 49 5.22 -3.77 -9.08
C HIS A 49 4.39 -4.68 -8.14
N TRP A 50 5.03 -5.39 -7.22
CA TRP A 50 4.37 -6.34 -6.33
C TRP A 50 3.22 -5.67 -5.56
N GLY A 51 2.03 -6.26 -5.63
CA GLY A 51 0.83 -5.74 -4.97
C GLY A 51 0.18 -4.51 -5.62
N LEU A 52 0.84 -3.83 -6.55
CA LEU A 52 0.32 -2.63 -7.23
C LEU A 52 -0.17 -2.93 -8.66
N VAL A 53 0.56 -3.79 -9.37
CA VAL A 53 0.28 -4.14 -10.77
C VAL A 53 0.21 -5.66 -10.89
N CYS A 54 -0.71 -6.15 -11.71
CA CYS A 54 -0.83 -7.56 -12.01
C CYS A 54 0.47 -8.08 -12.68
N PRO A 55 1.08 -9.17 -12.17
CA PRO A 55 2.30 -9.70 -12.75
C PRO A 55 2.09 -10.41 -14.10
N ALA A 56 0.87 -10.92 -14.35
CA ALA A 56 0.59 -11.74 -15.52
C ALA A 56 -0.15 -10.98 -16.63
N GLU A 57 -1.02 -10.03 -16.29
CA GLU A 57 -1.98 -9.44 -17.23
C GLU A 57 -1.34 -8.31 -18.07
N THR A 58 -0.66 -8.70 -19.15
CA THR A 58 -0.08 -7.80 -20.17
C THR A 58 -0.39 -8.33 -21.57
N PRO A 59 -0.64 -7.46 -22.58
CA PRO A 59 -0.78 -7.92 -23.96
C PRO A 59 0.50 -8.57 -24.49
N GLU A 60 0.35 -9.52 -25.41
CA GLU A 60 1.45 -10.11 -26.15
C GLU A 60 2.06 -9.13 -27.18
N GLY A 61 3.29 -9.42 -27.63
CA GLY A 61 3.95 -8.71 -28.73
C GLY A 61 4.46 -7.31 -28.35
N GLN A 62 4.23 -6.32 -29.22
CA GLN A 62 4.87 -4.99 -29.14
C GLN A 62 4.44 -4.16 -27.93
N ALA A 63 3.30 -4.47 -27.32
CA ALA A 63 2.78 -3.78 -26.13
C ALA A 63 3.17 -4.48 -24.81
N CYS A 64 3.85 -5.62 -24.88
CA CYS A 64 4.25 -6.40 -23.70
C CYS A 64 5.07 -5.56 -22.72
N GLY A 65 4.59 -5.52 -21.48
CA GLY A 65 5.17 -4.78 -20.36
C GLY A 65 4.96 -3.25 -20.41
N LEU A 66 4.45 -2.70 -21.51
CA LEU A 66 4.13 -1.27 -21.63
C LEU A 66 2.68 -0.97 -21.20
N VAL A 67 1.79 -1.91 -21.50
CA VAL A 67 0.41 -1.90 -21.04
C VAL A 67 0.32 -2.79 -19.82
N LYS A 68 -0.08 -2.21 -18.69
CA LYS A 68 -0.15 -2.87 -17.40
C LYS A 68 -1.57 -2.76 -16.86
N ASN A 69 -1.96 -3.66 -15.98
CA ASN A 69 -3.25 -3.62 -15.30
C ASN A 69 -3.05 -3.53 -13.80
N LEU A 70 -3.80 -2.65 -13.14
CA LEU A 70 -3.75 -2.50 -11.69
C LEU A 70 -4.18 -3.81 -10.99
N SER A 71 -3.53 -4.14 -9.88
CA SER A 71 -3.93 -5.28 -9.03
C SER A 71 -5.33 -5.05 -8.43
N LEU A 72 -5.99 -6.09 -7.92
CA LEU A 72 -7.36 -5.99 -7.37
C LEU A 72 -7.49 -4.91 -6.29
N MET A 73 -6.57 -4.89 -5.33
CA MET A 73 -6.58 -3.95 -4.20
C MET A 73 -5.80 -2.65 -4.44
N CYS A 74 -5.22 -2.45 -5.64
CA CYS A 74 -4.55 -1.19 -5.95
C CYS A 74 -5.53 -0.02 -5.90
N TYR A 75 -5.12 1.03 -5.22
CA TYR A 75 -5.79 2.31 -5.12
C TYR A 75 -4.92 3.39 -5.77
N VAL A 76 -5.54 4.36 -6.45
CA VAL A 76 -4.84 5.51 -7.04
C VAL A 76 -5.27 6.75 -6.27
N THR A 77 -4.30 7.45 -5.68
CA THR A 77 -4.53 8.65 -4.88
C THR A 77 -5.14 9.78 -5.71
N VAL A 78 -6.11 10.48 -5.13
CA VAL A 78 -6.73 11.69 -5.69
C VAL A 78 -6.03 12.96 -5.21
N GLY A 79 -5.25 12.86 -4.13
CA GLY A 79 -4.44 13.93 -3.59
C GLY A 79 -5.18 14.78 -2.57
N THR A 80 -4.43 15.39 -1.67
CA THR A 80 -4.97 16.20 -0.58
C THR A 80 -4.22 17.54 -0.42
N PRO A 81 -4.91 18.60 0.02
CA PRO A 81 -4.28 19.89 0.24
C PRO A 81 -3.15 19.82 1.26
N ALA A 82 -1.96 20.30 0.87
CA ALA A 82 -0.75 20.27 1.67
C ALA A 82 -0.70 21.33 2.79
N GLY A 83 -1.42 22.45 2.63
CA GLY A 83 -1.34 23.63 3.52
C GLY A 83 -1.53 23.31 5.02
N PRO A 84 -2.65 22.68 5.42
CA PRO A 84 -2.91 22.37 6.83
C PRO A 84 -1.83 21.49 7.46
N LEU A 85 -1.18 20.64 6.66
CA LEU A 85 -0.11 19.76 7.12
C LEU A 85 1.16 20.53 7.46
N VAL A 86 1.48 21.58 6.71
CA VAL A 86 2.62 22.46 6.99
C VAL A 86 2.42 23.22 8.30
N ASP A 87 1.25 23.81 8.50
CA ASP A 87 0.91 24.53 9.72
C ASP A 87 0.95 23.60 10.94
N PHE A 88 0.45 22.38 10.79
CA PHE A 88 0.54 21.36 11.82
C PHE A 88 1.99 21.01 12.14
N MET A 89 2.83 20.72 11.15
CA MET A 89 4.25 20.41 11.36
C MET A 89 4.98 21.58 12.05
N ARG A 90 4.69 22.83 11.65
CA ARG A 90 5.23 24.04 12.29
C ARG A 90 4.86 24.13 13.77
N SER A 91 3.58 23.91 14.11
CA SER A 91 3.11 23.91 15.51
C SER A 91 3.77 22.84 16.38
N ARG A 92 4.40 21.84 15.77
CA ARG A 92 5.02 20.68 16.43
C ARG A 92 6.54 20.73 16.45
N GLY A 93 7.13 21.88 16.14
CA GLY A 93 8.58 22.11 16.24
C GLY A 93 9.35 21.87 14.95
N LEU A 94 8.69 21.98 13.80
CA LEU A 94 9.38 22.14 12.51
C LEU A 94 9.94 23.56 12.43
N ASP A 95 11.27 23.66 12.40
CA ASP A 95 11.99 24.92 12.15
C ASP A 95 11.94 25.16 10.63
N LEU A 96 11.44 26.33 10.20
CA LEU A 96 11.38 26.65 8.76
C LEU A 96 12.77 26.79 8.17
N LEU A 97 12.89 26.57 6.87
CA LEU A 97 14.19 26.67 6.17
C LEU A 97 14.85 28.04 6.36
N GLU A 98 14.07 29.11 6.42
CA GLU A 98 14.55 30.48 6.64
C GLU A 98 15.12 30.71 8.05
N GLU A 99 14.64 29.95 9.03
CA GLU A 99 15.01 30.05 10.44
C GLU A 99 16.15 29.08 10.79
N PHE A 100 16.54 28.21 9.84
CA PHE A 100 17.51 27.14 10.06
C PHE A 100 18.96 27.62 9.89
N ASP A 101 19.76 27.43 10.94
CA ASP A 101 21.22 27.56 10.87
C ASP A 101 21.89 26.16 10.83
N PRO A 102 22.53 25.79 9.70
CA PRO A 102 23.24 24.52 9.55
C PRO A 102 24.41 24.32 10.53
N VAL A 103 25.04 25.41 10.97
CA VAL A 103 26.20 25.36 11.88
C VAL A 103 25.75 25.03 13.29
N MET A 104 24.62 25.60 13.73
CA MET A 104 24.06 25.36 15.05
C MET A 104 23.41 23.97 15.17
N ASN A 105 22.81 23.46 14.08
CA ASN A 105 22.03 22.22 14.10
C ASN A 105 22.46 21.23 12.99
N PRO A 106 23.71 20.70 13.00
CA PRO A 106 24.24 19.83 11.94
C PRO A 106 23.61 18.43 11.89
N ARG A 107 22.85 18.05 12.92
CA ARG A 107 22.16 16.76 13.04
C ARG A 107 20.66 16.85 12.80
N ALA A 108 20.13 18.02 12.45
CA ALA A 108 18.71 18.16 12.15
C ALA A 108 18.32 17.32 10.93
N THR A 109 17.11 16.77 10.96
CA THR A 109 16.54 15.96 9.88
C THR A 109 15.78 16.86 8.93
N LYS A 110 16.03 16.77 7.63
CA LYS A 110 15.36 17.56 6.60
C LYS A 110 13.92 17.06 6.42
N VAL A 111 12.96 17.96 6.26
CA VAL A 111 11.56 17.61 6.01
C VAL A 111 11.12 18.12 4.64
N PHE A 112 10.72 17.20 3.78
CA PHE A 112 10.25 17.44 2.42
C PHE A 112 8.75 17.17 2.32
N LEU A 113 8.04 18.04 1.62
CA LEU A 113 6.63 17.85 1.26
C LEU A 113 6.49 17.98 -0.25
N ASN A 114 6.02 16.92 -0.92
CA ASN A 114 5.91 16.87 -2.39
C ASN A 114 7.22 17.30 -3.09
N GLY A 115 8.36 16.90 -2.53
CA GLY A 115 9.71 17.24 -3.02
C GLY A 115 10.22 18.63 -2.65
N THR A 116 9.42 19.50 -2.04
CA THR A 116 9.87 20.81 -1.57
C THR A 116 10.43 20.71 -0.16
N TRP A 117 11.66 21.20 0.06
CA TRP A 117 12.24 21.27 1.39
C TRP A 117 11.60 22.40 2.18
N ILE A 118 10.79 22.06 3.18
CA ILE A 118 10.06 23.05 3.99
C ILE A 118 10.91 23.54 5.16
N GLY A 119 11.66 22.63 5.78
CA GLY A 119 12.38 22.95 7.00
C GLY A 119 13.10 21.76 7.58
N VAL A 120 13.47 21.87 8.85
CA VAL A 120 14.18 20.82 9.57
C VAL A 120 13.49 20.50 10.89
N HIS A 121 13.65 19.27 11.34
CA HIS A 121 13.16 18.83 12.64
C HIS A 121 14.28 18.15 13.42
N ARG A 122 14.40 18.47 14.72
CA ARG A 122 15.46 17.92 15.58
C ARG A 122 15.21 16.46 15.93
N ASN A 123 13.94 16.08 16.15
CA ASN A 123 13.53 14.73 16.53
C ASN A 123 12.66 14.08 15.45
N ALA A 124 13.27 13.42 14.47
CA ALA A 124 12.55 12.81 13.36
C ALA A 124 11.55 11.73 13.78
N SER A 125 11.88 10.90 14.79
CA SER A 125 11.02 9.80 15.21
C SER A 125 9.68 10.33 15.72
N GLN A 126 9.74 11.31 16.62
CA GLN A 126 8.54 11.88 17.23
C GLN A 126 7.61 12.51 16.19
N LEU A 127 8.16 13.22 15.20
CA LEU A 127 7.36 13.81 14.12
C LEU A 127 6.70 12.73 13.26
N THR A 128 7.46 11.73 12.83
CA THR A 128 6.94 10.61 12.01
C THR A 128 5.87 9.81 12.75
N ASP A 129 6.10 9.45 14.01
CA ASP A 129 5.17 8.66 14.82
C ASP A 129 3.86 9.42 15.06
N MET A 130 3.95 10.73 15.28
CA MET A 130 2.78 11.60 15.41
C MET A 130 2.00 11.72 14.10
N LEU A 131 2.68 11.91 12.96
CA LEU A 131 2.02 11.99 11.64
C LEU A 131 1.31 10.68 11.30
N ARG A 132 1.96 9.53 11.53
CA ARG A 132 1.35 8.20 11.36
C ARG A 132 0.17 8.01 12.32
N GLY A 133 0.29 8.46 13.57
CA GLY A 133 -0.81 8.44 14.53
C GLY A 133 -2.02 9.29 14.11
N LEU A 134 -1.80 10.43 13.43
CA LEU A 134 -2.89 11.22 12.85
C LEU A 134 -3.54 10.55 11.65
N ARG A 135 -2.75 9.87 10.80
CA ARG A 135 -3.25 9.06 9.68
C ARG A 135 -4.16 7.95 10.19
N ARG A 136 -3.72 7.20 11.20
CA ARG A 136 -4.50 6.10 11.83
C ARG A 136 -5.79 6.55 12.51
N LYS A 137 -5.88 7.82 12.92
CA LYS A 137 -7.07 8.40 13.57
C LYS A 137 -8.02 9.06 12.57
N GLY A 138 -7.73 9.01 11.27
CA GLY A 138 -8.53 9.67 10.23
C GLY A 138 -8.45 11.20 10.20
N VAL A 139 -7.57 11.83 11.01
CA VAL A 139 -7.38 13.30 11.01
C VAL A 139 -6.58 13.72 9.77
N LEU A 140 -5.58 12.92 9.41
CA LEU A 140 -4.87 13.04 8.15
C LEU A 140 -5.44 12.02 7.17
N SER A 141 -5.60 12.39 5.91
CA SER A 141 -6.06 11.46 4.88
C SER A 141 -5.16 10.23 4.82
N PHE A 142 -5.78 9.05 4.68
CA PHE A 142 -5.10 7.77 4.51
C PHE A 142 -4.21 7.73 3.26
N GLU A 143 -4.41 8.64 2.31
CA GLU A 143 -3.62 8.77 1.08
C GLU A 143 -2.24 9.41 1.30
N VAL A 144 -1.99 10.02 2.46
CA VAL A 144 -0.73 10.71 2.71
C VAL A 144 0.36 9.70 3.02
N THR A 145 1.41 9.71 2.20
CA THR A 145 2.60 8.88 2.39
C THR A 145 3.57 9.56 3.34
N ILE A 146 4.10 8.80 4.30
CA ILE A 146 5.02 9.31 5.32
C ILE A 146 6.25 8.40 5.39
N ILE A 147 7.36 8.89 4.87
CA ILE A 147 8.62 8.16 4.79
C ILE A 147 9.66 8.82 5.70
N ARG A 148 10.40 7.99 6.43
CA ARG A 148 11.55 8.41 7.21
C ARG A 148 12.79 7.66 6.75
N ASP A 149 13.65 8.35 6.01
CA ASP A 149 14.96 7.84 5.64
C ASP A 149 15.98 8.18 6.74
N VAL A 150 16.37 7.15 7.49
CA VAL A 150 17.34 7.28 8.59
C VAL A 150 18.76 7.52 8.06
N ARG A 151 19.10 6.99 6.89
CA ARG A 151 20.44 7.08 6.31
C ARG A 151 20.70 8.48 5.78
N GLU A 152 19.77 9.02 5.00
CA GLU A 152 19.88 10.36 4.40
C GLU A 152 19.45 11.48 5.36
N ARG A 153 18.88 11.11 6.53
CA ARG A 153 18.31 12.03 7.53
C ARG A 153 17.26 12.93 6.88
N GLU A 154 16.26 12.29 6.27
CA GLU A 154 15.15 12.95 5.60
C GLU A 154 13.81 12.37 6.05
N ILE A 155 12.83 13.24 6.20
CA ILE A 155 11.42 12.88 6.25
C ILE A 155 10.83 13.36 4.94
N ARG A 156 10.17 12.47 4.20
CA ARG A 156 9.48 12.80 2.95
C ARG A 156 8.00 12.54 3.15
N VAL A 157 7.19 13.53 2.83
CA VAL A 157 5.74 13.45 2.92
C VAL A 157 5.17 13.75 1.54
N PHE A 158 4.27 12.89 1.07
CA PHE A 158 3.62 13.07 -0.22
C PHE A 158 2.10 13.13 -0.05
N THR A 159 1.51 14.19 -0.59
CA THR A 159 0.06 14.46 -0.61
C THR A 159 -0.46 14.64 -2.03
N ASP A 160 0.40 14.47 -3.03
CA ASP A 160 0.06 14.57 -4.45
C ASP A 160 -0.80 13.39 -4.91
N ALA A 161 -1.44 13.59 -6.06
CA ALA A 161 -2.31 12.62 -6.71
C ALA A 161 -1.54 11.72 -7.69
N GLY A 162 -2.09 10.55 -7.99
CA GLY A 162 -1.55 9.64 -9.00
C GLY A 162 -0.52 8.62 -8.47
N ARG A 163 -0.21 8.65 -7.18
CA ARG A 163 0.50 7.54 -6.50
C ARG A 163 -0.40 6.32 -6.45
N VAL A 164 0.19 5.15 -6.68
CA VAL A 164 -0.46 3.85 -6.52
C VAL A 164 -0.17 3.32 -5.13
N CYS A 165 -1.22 2.93 -4.41
CA CYS A 165 -1.15 2.42 -3.07
C CYS A 165 -1.83 1.05 -2.99
N ARG A 166 -1.50 0.26 -1.96
CA ARG A 166 -2.22 -0.96 -1.61
C ARG A 166 -2.50 -1.01 -0.10
N PRO A 167 -3.66 -1.53 0.30
CA PRO A 167 -3.99 -1.69 1.71
C PRO A 167 -3.29 -2.92 2.30
N LEU A 168 -2.77 -2.76 3.52
CA LEU A 168 -2.15 -3.82 4.30
C LEU A 168 -2.64 -3.78 5.74
N PHE A 169 -2.63 -4.92 6.42
CA PHE A 169 -2.91 -4.95 7.86
C PHE A 169 -1.72 -4.42 8.64
N VAL A 170 -2.00 -3.61 9.65
CA VAL A 170 -0.98 -3.05 10.55
C VAL A 170 -0.64 -4.06 11.64
N VAL A 171 0.66 -4.21 11.93
CA VAL A 171 1.17 -4.95 13.09
C VAL A 171 1.40 -3.98 14.24
N ASP A 172 0.86 -4.31 15.42
CA ASP A 172 1.12 -3.54 16.63
C ASP A 172 2.56 -3.77 17.08
N ASN A 173 3.35 -2.70 17.09
CA ASN A 173 4.76 -2.71 17.51
C ASN A 173 4.98 -1.88 18.78
N ASN A 174 3.90 -1.47 19.46
CA ASN A 174 4.03 -0.69 20.69
C ASN A 174 4.57 -1.61 21.81
N PRO A 175 5.75 -1.32 22.39
CA PRO A 175 6.33 -2.15 23.44
C PRO A 175 5.46 -2.26 24.70
N ASN A 176 4.58 -1.28 24.93
CA ASN A 176 3.68 -1.24 26.07
C ASN A 176 2.35 -1.96 25.81
N SER A 177 2.08 -2.36 24.57
CA SER A 177 0.87 -3.09 24.22
C SER A 177 1.02 -4.57 24.57
N PRO A 178 -0.01 -5.20 25.19
CA PRO A 178 0.00 -6.66 25.40
C PRO A 178 0.05 -7.44 24.07
N ASP A 179 -0.44 -6.80 23.00
CA ASP A 179 -0.56 -7.37 21.66
C ASP A 179 0.67 -7.05 20.77
N ASN A 180 1.78 -6.63 21.38
CA ASN A 180 3.02 -6.36 20.64
C ASN A 180 3.46 -7.57 19.79
N GLY A 181 3.69 -7.32 18.50
CA GLY A 181 4.02 -8.32 17.49
C GLY A 181 2.83 -9.08 16.92
N SER A 182 1.59 -8.65 17.17
CA SER A 182 0.39 -9.22 16.56
C SER A 182 -0.38 -8.18 15.72
N LEU A 183 -1.36 -8.63 14.95
CA LEU A 183 -2.17 -7.76 14.12
C LEU A 183 -3.01 -6.82 14.99
N VAL A 184 -3.16 -5.57 14.53
CA VAL A 184 -4.14 -4.62 15.11
C VAL A 184 -5.58 -5.10 14.84
N LEU A 185 -5.78 -5.91 13.79
CA LEU A 185 -7.05 -6.56 13.50
C LEU A 185 -7.41 -7.54 14.62
N LYS A 186 -8.53 -7.28 15.29
CA LYS A 186 -9.09 -8.11 16.36
C LYS A 186 -10.44 -8.70 15.94
N GLN A 187 -10.84 -9.76 16.62
CA GLN A 187 -12.12 -10.43 16.39
C GLN A 187 -13.32 -9.48 16.59
N GLU A 188 -13.21 -8.49 17.47
CA GLU A 188 -14.22 -7.43 17.65
C GLU A 188 -14.49 -6.62 16.37
N HIS A 189 -13.46 -6.36 15.54
CA HIS A 189 -13.64 -5.68 14.26
C HIS A 189 -14.39 -6.58 13.27
N LEU A 190 -14.13 -7.89 13.29
CA LEU A 190 -14.83 -8.86 12.45
C LEU A 190 -16.30 -8.96 12.85
N TYR A 191 -16.62 -8.94 14.15
CA TYR A 191 -18.01 -8.92 14.61
C TYR A 191 -18.75 -7.66 14.17
N LYS A 192 -18.10 -6.49 14.19
CA LYS A 192 -18.70 -5.25 13.66
C LYS A 192 -19.00 -5.37 12.16
N LEU A 193 -18.05 -5.89 11.38
CA LEU A 193 -18.25 -6.12 9.94
C LEU A 193 -19.32 -7.15 9.63
N ALA A 194 -19.46 -8.18 10.46
CA ALA A 194 -20.54 -9.15 10.32
C ALA A 194 -21.91 -8.50 10.60
N ASN A 195 -22.01 -7.70 11.66
CA ASN A 195 -23.23 -6.96 12.00
C ASN A 195 -23.60 -5.93 10.92
N ASP A 196 -22.63 -5.35 10.22
CA ASP A 196 -22.90 -4.44 9.10
C ASP A 196 -23.72 -5.13 8.00
N GLN A 197 -23.54 -6.44 7.77
CA GLN A 197 -24.32 -7.19 6.78
C GLN A 197 -25.81 -7.24 7.17
N ASP A 198 -26.11 -7.37 8.45
CA ASP A 198 -27.48 -7.35 8.97
C ASP A 198 -28.09 -5.95 8.90
N ILE A 199 -27.30 -4.91 9.18
CA ILE A 199 -27.73 -3.51 9.11
C ILE A 199 -28.02 -3.10 7.65
N LEU A 200 -27.19 -3.52 6.69
CA LEU A 200 -27.37 -3.24 5.27
C LEU A 200 -28.72 -3.75 4.74
N GLY A 201 -29.21 -4.89 5.24
CA GLY A 201 -30.52 -5.41 4.89
C GLY A 201 -31.70 -4.56 5.38
N GLN A 202 -31.49 -3.66 6.35
CA GLN A 202 -32.52 -2.78 6.92
C GLN A 202 -32.51 -1.37 6.32
N LEU A 203 -31.46 -1.01 5.57
CA LEU A 203 -31.22 0.33 5.01
C LEU A 203 -31.64 0.45 3.54
N GLU A 204 -32.59 -0.36 3.07
CA GLU A 204 -33.12 -0.24 1.71
C GLU A 204 -33.83 1.13 1.51
N GLY A 205 -33.32 1.94 0.57
CA GLY A 205 -33.92 3.23 0.20
C GLY A 205 -33.32 4.47 0.86
N VAL A 206 -32.28 4.32 1.70
CA VAL A 206 -31.54 5.43 2.29
C VAL A 206 -30.46 5.94 1.31
N SER A 207 -30.04 7.20 1.42
CA SER A 207 -28.95 7.76 0.63
C SER A 207 -27.64 6.97 0.83
N GLU A 208 -26.79 6.91 -0.20
CA GLU A 208 -25.50 6.21 -0.13
C GLU A 208 -24.59 6.78 0.98
N GLU A 209 -24.62 8.10 1.21
CA GLU A 209 -23.81 8.76 2.26
C GLU A 209 -24.26 8.36 3.67
N ASP A 210 -25.58 8.35 3.92
CA ASP A 210 -26.12 7.93 5.21
C ASP A 210 -25.88 6.44 5.45
N ARG A 211 -25.91 5.61 4.39
CA ARG A 211 -25.57 4.18 4.46
C ARG A 211 -24.12 3.99 4.86
N GLU A 212 -23.18 4.74 4.26
CA GLU A 212 -21.76 4.68 4.61
C GLU A 212 -21.48 5.14 6.05
N ASN A 213 -22.22 6.12 6.56
CA ASN A 213 -22.06 6.60 7.94
C ASN A 213 -22.71 5.66 8.97
N ALA A 214 -23.69 4.86 8.56
CA ALA A 214 -24.39 3.93 9.44
C ALA A 214 -23.64 2.61 9.67
N ILE A 215 -22.75 2.22 8.74
CA ILE A 215 -21.98 0.98 8.82
C ILE A 215 -20.54 1.23 9.28
N PHE A 216 -19.93 0.23 9.89
CA PHE A 216 -18.49 0.26 10.16
C PHE A 216 -17.70 0.11 8.86
N GLY A 217 -17.96 -0.94 8.08
CA GLY A 217 -17.44 -1.16 6.73
C GLY A 217 -15.92 -1.09 6.61
N TRP A 218 -15.44 -0.91 5.38
CA TRP A 218 -14.01 -0.74 5.11
C TRP A 218 -13.45 0.57 5.68
N LYS A 219 -14.25 1.64 5.64
CA LYS A 219 -13.87 2.94 6.18
C LYS A 219 -13.57 2.87 7.68
N GLY A 220 -14.38 2.14 8.45
CA GLY A 220 -14.15 1.89 9.86
C GLY A 220 -12.86 1.12 10.15
N LEU A 221 -12.41 0.23 9.26
CA LEU A 221 -11.10 -0.43 9.39
C LEU A 221 -9.93 0.54 9.19
N ILE A 222 -10.07 1.50 8.28
CA ILE A 222 -9.07 2.55 8.08
C ILE A 222 -9.05 3.49 9.29
N ASP A 223 -10.22 3.95 9.73
CA ASP A 223 -10.37 4.92 10.82
C ASP A 223 -10.00 4.33 12.20
N SER A 224 -10.06 3.00 12.34
CA SER A 224 -9.54 2.28 13.52
C SER A 224 -8.04 2.00 13.43
N GLY A 225 -7.37 2.36 12.33
CA GLY A 225 -5.95 2.13 12.11
C GLY A 225 -5.58 0.65 11.93
N VAL A 226 -6.54 -0.20 11.60
CA VAL A 226 -6.33 -1.63 11.33
C VAL A 226 -5.67 -1.83 9.97
N VAL A 227 -6.08 -1.02 8.99
CA VAL A 227 -5.56 -1.05 7.63
C VAL A 227 -4.84 0.25 7.32
N GLU A 228 -3.67 0.15 6.71
CA GLU A 228 -2.94 1.29 6.14
C GLU A 228 -2.70 1.10 4.66
N TYR A 229 -2.81 2.19 3.90
CA TYR A 229 -2.42 2.23 2.50
C TYR A 229 -0.95 2.59 2.39
N LEU A 230 -0.17 1.72 1.75
CA LEU A 230 1.24 1.96 1.46
C LEU A 230 1.41 2.17 -0.03
N ASP A 231 2.18 3.19 -0.40
CA ASP A 231 2.67 3.34 -1.77
C ASP A 231 4.03 2.64 -1.97
N ALA A 232 4.48 2.62 -3.23
CA ALA A 232 5.74 1.99 -3.59
C ALA A 232 6.97 2.57 -2.86
N GLU A 233 6.95 3.85 -2.47
CA GLU A 233 8.09 4.46 -1.77
C GLU A 233 8.04 4.20 -0.26
N GLU A 234 6.85 4.16 0.35
CA GLU A 234 6.65 3.82 1.76
C GLU A 234 7.02 2.36 2.04
N GLU A 235 6.76 1.47 1.07
CA GLU A 235 7.12 0.06 1.13
C GLU A 235 8.62 -0.19 1.33
N GLU A 236 9.50 0.68 0.83
CA GLU A 236 10.96 0.57 1.04
C GLU A 236 11.36 0.71 2.53
N THR A 237 10.48 1.30 3.35
CA THR A 237 10.68 1.43 4.80
C THR A 237 9.86 0.43 5.63
N ALA A 238 9.00 -0.35 4.98
CA ALA A 238 8.12 -1.30 5.62
C ALA A 238 8.72 -2.72 5.62
N MET A 239 8.34 -3.52 6.62
CA MET A 239 8.63 -4.95 6.67
C MET A 239 7.30 -5.68 6.67
N ILE A 240 6.97 -6.33 5.55
CA ILE A 240 5.66 -6.93 5.30
C ILE A 240 5.76 -8.45 5.37
N ILE A 241 4.92 -9.07 6.20
CA ILE A 241 4.78 -10.53 6.28
C ILE A 241 3.64 -11.03 5.39
N MET A 242 3.76 -12.24 4.85
CA MET A 242 2.87 -12.75 3.79
C MET A 242 1.55 -13.29 4.32
N THR A 243 1.54 -13.92 5.49
CA THR A 243 0.32 -14.46 6.09
C THR A 243 0.29 -14.21 7.60
N PRO A 244 -0.90 -14.12 8.23
CA PRO A 244 -1.03 -14.02 9.68
C PRO A 244 -0.41 -15.22 10.42
N GLU A 245 -0.50 -16.42 9.85
CA GLU A 245 0.12 -17.63 10.41
C GLU A 245 1.63 -17.47 10.54
N ASP A 246 2.30 -16.97 9.49
CA ASP A 246 3.75 -16.77 9.50
C ASP A 246 4.15 -15.72 10.57
N LEU A 247 3.27 -14.76 10.89
CA LEU A 247 3.49 -13.77 11.95
C LEU A 247 3.41 -14.41 13.33
N GLU A 248 2.43 -15.28 13.55
CA GLU A 248 2.30 -16.04 14.80
C GLU A 248 3.49 -16.99 14.98
N GLU A 249 3.92 -17.69 13.93
CA GLU A 249 5.12 -18.53 13.95
C GLU A 249 6.38 -17.73 14.29
N HIS A 250 6.55 -16.53 13.71
CA HIS A 250 7.66 -15.63 14.04
C HIS A 250 7.60 -15.16 15.51
N ARG A 251 6.40 -14.82 16.01
CA ARG A 251 6.19 -14.44 17.42
C ARG A 251 6.53 -15.58 18.36
N ASN A 252 6.05 -16.79 18.07
CA ASN A 252 6.32 -18.01 18.84
C ASN A 252 7.82 -18.32 18.88
N MET A 253 8.49 -18.24 17.73
CA MET A 253 9.94 -18.39 17.63
C MET A 253 10.67 -17.39 18.54
N ARG A 254 10.24 -16.12 18.58
CA ARG A 254 10.85 -15.07 19.41
C ARG A 254 10.61 -15.31 20.91
N GLN A 255 9.55 -16.00 21.28
CA GLN A 255 9.27 -16.44 22.65
C GLN A 255 10.01 -17.74 23.03
N GLY A 256 10.76 -18.33 22.10
CA GLY A 256 11.49 -19.58 22.34
C GLY A 256 10.64 -20.84 22.21
N ILE A 257 9.43 -20.74 21.66
CA ILE A 257 8.59 -21.88 21.34
C ILE A 257 9.20 -22.58 20.11
N PRO A 258 9.43 -23.91 20.15
CA PRO A 258 10.02 -24.63 19.03
C PRO A 258 9.11 -24.56 17.81
N TYR A 259 9.72 -24.34 16.64
CA TYR A 259 9.03 -24.42 15.37
C TYR A 259 8.78 -25.89 15.00
N GLU A 260 7.51 -26.25 14.83
CA GLU A 260 7.12 -27.56 14.32
C GLU A 260 7.31 -27.59 12.80
N ASP A 261 8.19 -28.47 12.31
CA ASP A 261 8.46 -28.57 10.88
C ASP A 261 7.23 -29.22 10.21
N PRO A 262 6.52 -28.55 9.28
CA PRO A 262 5.27 -29.04 8.70
C PRO A 262 5.44 -30.25 7.76
N LYS A 263 6.60 -30.94 7.82
CA LYS A 263 6.93 -32.12 7.01
C LYS A 263 5.97 -33.29 7.19
N ASP A 264 5.14 -33.25 8.23
CA ASP A 264 4.17 -34.30 8.52
C ASP A 264 2.96 -34.28 7.55
N ASP A 265 2.70 -33.17 6.84
CA ASP A 265 1.62 -33.08 5.84
C ASP A 265 2.16 -32.89 4.40
N PRO A 266 2.11 -33.94 3.55
CA PRO A 266 2.55 -33.89 2.16
C PRO A 266 1.80 -32.91 1.26
N HIS A 267 0.61 -32.44 1.65
CA HIS A 267 -0.24 -31.56 0.83
C HIS A 267 -0.02 -30.07 1.13
N LYS A 268 0.74 -29.74 2.19
CA LYS A 268 1.03 -28.34 2.52
C LYS A 268 2.09 -27.76 1.60
N ARG A 269 1.93 -26.48 1.26
CA ARG A 269 2.95 -25.71 0.56
C ARG A 269 4.21 -25.64 1.44
N ILE A 270 5.38 -25.85 0.82
CA ILE A 270 6.66 -25.66 1.50
C ILE A 270 6.84 -24.18 1.79
N LYS A 271 6.78 -23.81 3.07
CA LYS A 271 7.06 -22.46 3.56
C LYS A 271 8.51 -22.34 4.03
N PRO A 272 9.17 -21.17 3.85
CA PRO A 272 10.45 -20.91 4.47
C PRO A 272 10.29 -20.84 6.00
N LYS A 273 11.30 -21.30 6.74
CA LYS A 273 11.30 -21.19 8.21
C LYS A 273 11.29 -19.73 8.67
N PRO A 274 10.69 -19.40 9.83
CA PRO A 274 10.72 -18.06 10.39
C PRO A 274 12.16 -17.53 10.49
N ASN A 275 12.39 -16.30 9.99
CA ASN A 275 13.72 -15.72 9.92
C ASN A 275 14.13 -15.12 11.29
N PRO A 276 15.17 -15.64 11.97
CA PRO A 276 15.61 -15.13 13.27
C PRO A 276 16.19 -13.71 13.22
N PHE A 277 16.65 -13.26 12.06
CA PHE A 277 17.29 -11.95 11.91
C PHE A 277 16.26 -10.81 11.83
N VAL A 278 15.01 -11.11 11.47
CA VAL A 278 13.94 -10.11 11.43
C VAL A 278 13.49 -9.85 12.87
N ARG A 279 13.66 -8.60 13.32
CA ARG A 279 13.30 -8.20 14.70
C ARG A 279 11.83 -7.86 14.85
N THR A 280 11.26 -7.18 13.87
CA THR A 280 9.91 -6.59 13.91
C THR A 280 9.32 -6.57 12.51
N TRP A 281 8.04 -6.90 12.39
CA TRP A 281 7.23 -6.74 11.19
C TRP A 281 6.35 -5.51 11.35
N THR A 282 6.20 -4.68 10.31
CA THR A 282 5.37 -3.47 10.39
C THR A 282 3.96 -3.72 9.88
N HIS A 283 3.82 -4.58 8.87
CA HIS A 283 2.55 -4.87 8.22
C HIS A 283 2.43 -6.35 7.85
N CYS A 284 1.21 -6.79 7.56
CA CYS A 284 0.89 -8.10 7.01
C CYS A 284 0.05 -7.93 5.73
N GLU A 285 0.34 -8.75 4.73
CA GLU A 285 -0.49 -8.86 3.54
C GLU A 285 -1.91 -9.30 3.92
N ILE A 286 -2.92 -8.71 3.27
CA ILE A 286 -4.32 -9.12 3.50
C ILE A 286 -4.53 -10.53 2.97
N HIS A 287 -4.13 -10.76 1.72
CA HIS A 287 -4.07 -12.07 1.11
C HIS A 287 -3.15 -12.04 -0.13
N PRO A 288 -2.21 -12.99 -0.29
CA PRO A 288 -1.25 -12.97 -1.41
C PRO A 288 -1.89 -12.97 -2.81
N ALA A 289 -3.11 -13.48 -2.97
CA ALA A 289 -3.83 -13.47 -4.25
C ALA A 289 -4.25 -12.06 -4.71
N MET A 290 -4.27 -11.06 -3.84
CA MET A 290 -4.70 -9.69 -4.16
C MET A 290 -3.73 -8.95 -5.10
N ILE A 291 -2.54 -9.52 -5.34
CA ILE A 291 -1.57 -9.04 -6.33
C ILE A 291 -2.06 -9.21 -7.78
N LEU A 292 -3.03 -10.10 -8.00
CA LEU A 292 -3.53 -10.42 -9.34
C LEU A 292 -4.42 -9.29 -9.87
N GLY A 293 -4.50 -9.19 -11.19
CA GLY A 293 -5.47 -8.36 -11.91
C GLY A 293 -6.79 -9.10 -12.10
N ILE A 294 -7.77 -8.41 -12.69
CA ILE A 294 -9.12 -8.95 -12.85
C ILE A 294 -9.10 -10.23 -13.71
N CYS A 295 -8.42 -10.22 -14.86
CA CYS A 295 -8.39 -11.39 -15.73
C CYS A 295 -7.54 -12.52 -15.16
N ALA A 296 -6.47 -12.20 -14.44
CA ALA A 296 -5.63 -13.21 -13.81
C ALA A 296 -6.32 -13.87 -12.60
N SER A 297 -7.21 -13.14 -11.91
CA SER A 297 -7.93 -13.64 -10.72
C SER A 297 -8.98 -14.71 -11.01
N ILE A 298 -9.43 -14.84 -12.27
CA ILE A 298 -10.40 -15.85 -12.69
C ILE A 298 -9.74 -17.14 -13.20
N ILE A 299 -8.41 -17.21 -13.23
CA ILE A 299 -7.66 -18.41 -13.60
C ILE A 299 -7.68 -19.38 -12.41
N PRO A 300 -8.18 -20.61 -12.54
CA PRO A 300 -8.13 -21.60 -11.48
C PRO A 300 -6.68 -21.96 -11.14
N PHE A 301 -6.33 -21.98 -9.85
CA PHE A 301 -5.00 -22.34 -9.34
C PHE A 301 -3.84 -21.66 -10.10
N PRO A 302 -3.82 -20.32 -10.16
CA PRO A 302 -2.87 -19.60 -11.01
C PRO A 302 -1.42 -19.80 -10.56
N ASP A 303 -1.21 -20.11 -9.28
CA ASP A 303 0.07 -20.43 -8.66
C ASP A 303 0.59 -21.86 -8.98
N HIS A 304 -0.23 -22.72 -9.57
CA HIS A 304 0.14 -24.09 -9.99
C HIS A 304 0.49 -24.18 -11.48
N ASN A 305 0.38 -23.07 -12.21
CA ASN A 305 0.66 -23.00 -13.64
C ASN A 305 2.09 -22.52 -13.93
N GLN A 306 2.61 -22.94 -15.09
CA GLN A 306 3.81 -22.31 -15.64
C GLN A 306 3.51 -20.85 -15.96
N SER A 307 4.32 -19.90 -15.47
CA SER A 307 4.06 -18.46 -15.58
C SER A 307 3.63 -17.97 -16.99
N PRO A 308 4.24 -18.39 -18.12
CA PRO A 308 3.83 -17.95 -19.45
C PRO A 308 2.43 -18.41 -19.88
N ARG A 309 1.79 -19.34 -19.17
CA ARG A 309 0.42 -19.79 -19.43
C ARG A 309 -0.63 -18.94 -18.71
N ASN A 310 -0.21 -18.14 -17.73
CA ASN A 310 -1.08 -17.21 -17.01
C ASN A 310 -1.15 -15.83 -17.67
N THR A 311 -0.16 -15.50 -18.51
CA THR A 311 -0.08 -14.25 -19.29
C THR A 311 -0.98 -14.31 -20.51
#